data_AF-A0AA36HUM5-F1
#
_entry.id   AF-A0AA36HUM5-F1
#
_cell.length_a   1.000
_cell.length_b   1.000
_cell.length_c   1.000
_cell.angle_alpha   90.00
_cell.angle_beta   90.00
_cell.angle_gamma   90.00
#
_symmetry.space_group_name_H-M   'P 1'
#
loop_
_entity.id
_entity.type
_entity.pdbx_description
1 polymer ?
#
loop_
_entity_poly.entity_id
_entity_poly.type
_entity_poly.pdbx_seq_one_letter_code
_entity_poly.pdbx_strand_id
1 'polypeptide(L)'
;MKRRHQVRIKTWMALVFVLVKLMGAFVPPPQVASARLRGLIERPQFIGSSIVKEDLRPRSTHCRALDVRVWQVIVSASGLVVATIQVVRAVRDSVRTFKASPEGKIQEALARAMEPFEPSRPQDEVIQRPVMETLRQRIASWQQHATIIGGRCQSGKSVATEEALRGARGVVRFTIKSADWETTMYEELKVENSGLFKEMMRRVREKLKDFPNNLTKFPILLLEVPRTTIEGIDRVSSTAKDVATDKIGCAIHVIVSASSAAAALAFDAGGLERQEDIWVGDLTEQEAKEFLALHGHEKNWKDFVDACGLRIGDLVKACENLKKGMSLDDTKQECQRLATVEVVRFMELQVHPKVTGREMLQELLKVYPEGIPEVSNGISILPREVAALIRNKSCHAVYFHAIKKRFFFASKLHKEAAEAQLANP
;
A
#
# COMPACT_ATOMS: atom_id res chain seq x y z
N MET A 1 43.03 1.31 -54.91
CA MET A 1 43.14 1.64 -53.46
C MET A 1 42.26 2.81 -52.98
N LYS A 2 42.09 3.93 -53.71
CA LYS A 2 41.28 5.10 -53.28
C LYS A 2 39.80 4.83 -52.94
N ARG A 3 39.12 3.89 -53.62
CA ARG A 3 37.71 3.55 -53.34
C ARG A 3 37.47 2.85 -51.99
N ARG A 4 38.43 2.06 -51.47
CA ARG A 4 38.28 1.38 -50.16
C ARG A 4 38.40 2.32 -48.96
N HIS A 5 39.13 3.44 -49.10
CA HIS A 5 39.24 4.45 -48.05
C HIS A 5 38.00 5.35 -47.94
N GLN A 6 37.39 5.73 -49.07
CA GLN A 6 36.14 6.51 -49.05
C GLN A 6 34.95 5.73 -48.45
N VAL A 7 34.88 4.42 -48.67
CA VAL A 7 33.85 3.57 -48.07
C VAL A 7 34.01 3.52 -46.55
N ARG A 8 35.23 3.31 -46.03
CA ARG A 8 35.50 3.28 -44.58
C ARG A 8 35.16 4.59 -43.86
N ILE A 9 35.43 5.74 -44.48
CA ILE A 9 35.10 7.06 -43.91
C ILE A 9 33.58 7.27 -43.86
N LYS A 10 32.85 6.89 -44.92
CA LYS A 10 31.39 6.99 -44.94
C LYS A 10 30.73 6.06 -43.91
N THR A 11 31.24 4.84 -43.74
CA THR A 11 30.74 3.91 -42.72
C THR A 11 31.02 4.42 -41.31
N TRP A 12 32.18 5.05 -41.06
CA TRP A 12 32.50 5.67 -39.78
C TRP A 12 31.63 6.88 -39.45
N MET A 13 31.40 7.79 -40.42
CA MET A 13 30.51 8.93 -40.20
C MET A 13 29.06 8.50 -39.96
N ALA A 14 28.58 7.46 -40.64
CA ALA A 14 27.26 6.90 -40.39
C ALA A 14 27.14 6.33 -38.97
N LEU A 15 28.20 5.65 -38.46
CA LEU A 15 28.21 5.11 -37.10
C LEU A 15 28.19 6.22 -36.04
N VAL A 16 28.97 7.29 -36.25
CA VAL A 16 28.99 8.48 -35.38
C VAL A 16 27.63 9.17 -35.37
N PHE A 17 26.99 9.30 -36.53
CA PHE A 17 25.68 9.94 -36.65
C PHE A 17 24.56 9.13 -35.95
N VAL A 18 24.61 7.81 -36.01
CA VAL A 18 23.71 6.91 -35.27
C VAL A 18 23.92 7.01 -33.77
N LEU A 19 25.18 7.08 -33.31
CA LEU A 19 25.53 7.28 -31.90
C LEU A 19 25.03 8.63 -31.36
N VAL A 20 25.16 9.71 -32.14
CA VAL A 20 24.65 11.04 -31.76
C VAL A 20 23.12 11.07 -31.69
N LYS A 21 22.42 10.41 -32.63
CA LYS A 21 20.95 10.30 -32.60
C LYS A 21 20.45 9.48 -31.40
N LEU A 22 21.13 8.39 -31.05
CA LEU A 22 20.79 7.58 -29.87
C LEU A 22 21.02 8.36 -28.57
N MET A 23 22.03 9.23 -28.51
CA MET A 23 22.27 10.09 -27.34
C MET A 23 21.27 11.24 -27.22
N GLY A 24 20.77 11.80 -28.32
CA GLY A 24 19.73 12.84 -28.31
C GLY A 24 18.37 12.36 -27.77
N ALA A 25 18.10 11.05 -27.80
CA ALA A 25 16.87 10.46 -27.29
C ALA A 25 16.86 10.21 -25.77
N PHE A 26 18.00 10.38 -25.07
CA PHE A 26 18.17 10.03 -23.66
C PHE A 26 18.38 11.23 -22.70
N VAL A 27 18.23 12.47 -23.20
CA VAL A 27 18.40 13.68 -22.40
C VAL A 27 17.04 14.35 -22.16
N PRO A 28 16.46 14.31 -20.94
CA PRO A 28 15.34 15.18 -20.61
C PRO A 28 15.84 16.64 -20.51
N PRO A 29 14.98 17.64 -20.78
CA PRO A 29 15.41 19.04 -20.85
C PRO A 29 15.93 19.54 -19.49
N PRO A 30 17.01 20.33 -19.45
CA PRO A 30 17.59 20.80 -18.20
C PRO A 30 16.83 22.04 -17.72
N GLN A 31 16.00 21.88 -16.69
CA GLN A 31 15.79 22.95 -15.73
C GLN A 31 16.61 22.61 -14.49
N VAL A 32 17.41 23.57 -14.02
CA VAL A 32 18.27 23.53 -12.82
C VAL A 32 19.62 22.81 -12.97
N ALA A 33 20.49 23.28 -13.88
CA ALA A 33 21.92 22.93 -13.84
C ALA A 33 22.87 24.02 -14.38
N SER A 34 22.47 25.31 -14.38
CA SER A 34 23.27 26.38 -14.99
C SER A 34 24.27 27.09 -14.05
N ALA A 35 24.32 26.76 -12.75
CA ALA A 35 25.08 27.56 -11.79
C ALA A 35 26.47 27.01 -11.38
N ARG A 36 26.84 25.77 -11.71
CA ARG A 36 28.06 25.14 -11.15
C ARG A 36 29.20 24.81 -12.11
N LEU A 37 29.10 25.18 -13.39
CA LEU A 37 30.09 24.82 -14.43
C LEU A 37 30.95 25.99 -14.95
N ARG A 38 31.04 27.12 -14.23
CA ARG A 38 31.94 28.25 -14.61
C ARG A 38 33.32 28.25 -13.93
N GLY A 39 33.62 27.27 -13.06
CA GLY A 39 34.82 27.32 -12.20
C GLY A 39 36.06 26.58 -12.68
N LEU A 40 36.04 25.85 -13.80
CA LEU A 40 37.13 24.93 -14.17
C LEU A 40 37.48 25.04 -15.66
N ILE A 41 38.13 26.14 -16.05
CA ILE A 41 38.95 26.19 -17.26
C ILE A 41 40.22 27.00 -16.93
N GLU A 42 41.20 26.35 -16.30
CA GLU A 42 42.57 26.84 -16.28
C GLU A 42 43.33 26.33 -17.51
N ARG A 43 44.06 27.23 -18.16
CA ARG A 43 44.86 27.00 -19.37
C ARG A 43 46.10 26.15 -19.05
N PRO A 44 46.52 25.19 -19.90
CA PRO A 44 47.84 24.60 -19.77
C PRO A 44 48.92 25.51 -20.40
N GLN A 45 49.94 25.84 -19.61
CA GLN A 45 51.20 26.45 -20.06
C GLN A 45 52.05 25.40 -20.79
N PHE A 46 52.55 25.75 -21.97
CA PHE A 46 53.49 24.95 -22.75
C PHE A 46 54.92 25.25 -22.30
N ILE A 47 55.63 24.22 -21.81
CA ILE A 47 57.07 24.25 -21.54
C ILE A 47 57.81 23.88 -22.84
N GLY A 48 58.78 24.70 -23.23
CA GLY A 48 59.62 24.48 -24.40
C GLY A 48 60.74 23.47 -24.17
N SER A 49 61.12 22.78 -25.24
CA SER A 49 62.43 22.13 -25.36
C SER A 49 62.97 22.29 -26.78
N SER A 50 64.21 22.75 -26.82
CA SER A 50 65.03 23.06 -27.99
C SER A 50 65.87 21.86 -28.41
N ILE A 51 65.78 21.40 -29.67
CA ILE A 51 66.81 20.53 -30.28
C ILE A 51 67.00 20.88 -31.78
N VAL A 52 68.23 21.33 -32.06
CA VAL A 52 69.14 21.14 -33.22
C VAL A 52 68.55 21.05 -34.63
N LYS A 53 69.00 22.00 -35.48
CA LYS A 53 68.92 21.99 -36.95
C LYS A 53 69.95 21.02 -37.54
N GLU A 54 69.52 20.13 -38.42
CA GLU A 54 70.39 19.52 -39.43
C GLU A 54 69.66 19.41 -40.77
N ASP A 55 70.38 19.85 -41.82
CA ASP A 55 69.96 19.95 -43.22
C ASP A 55 69.86 18.56 -43.88
N LEU A 56 68.68 18.22 -44.41
CA LEU A 56 68.53 17.16 -45.43
C LEU A 56 67.51 17.58 -46.50
N ARG A 57 68.00 17.58 -47.75
CA ARG A 57 67.31 17.95 -49.00
C ARG A 57 66.00 17.18 -49.24
N PRO A 58 65.04 17.74 -50.00
CA PRO A 58 63.69 17.21 -50.09
C PRO A 58 63.61 16.01 -51.05
N ARG A 59 63.24 14.84 -50.52
CA ARG A 59 62.67 13.73 -51.30
C ARG A 59 61.19 13.58 -50.93
N SER A 60 60.33 13.81 -51.93
CA SER A 60 58.90 13.44 -52.04
C SER A 60 58.04 13.47 -50.75
N THR A 61 57.58 14.65 -50.35
CA THR A 61 56.76 14.86 -49.13
C THR A 61 55.24 14.89 -49.37
N HIS A 62 54.72 14.44 -50.51
CA HIS A 62 53.26 14.44 -50.73
C HIS A 62 52.51 13.24 -50.15
N CYS A 63 53.19 12.13 -49.83
CA CYS A 63 52.54 10.98 -49.17
C CYS A 63 52.54 11.07 -47.62
N ARG A 64 53.45 11.83 -46.99
CA ARG A 64 53.54 11.91 -45.51
C ARG A 64 52.62 12.96 -44.88
N ALA A 65 52.31 14.06 -45.57
CA ALA A 65 51.44 15.13 -45.05
C ALA A 65 49.96 14.70 -44.94
N LEU A 66 49.51 13.79 -45.82
CA LEU A 66 48.20 13.15 -45.73
C LEU A 66 48.09 12.23 -44.51
N ASP A 67 49.19 11.56 -44.15
CA ASP A 67 49.26 10.64 -43.01
C ASP A 67 49.12 11.40 -41.68
N VAL A 68 49.81 12.53 -41.51
CA VAL A 68 49.74 13.35 -40.29
C VAL A 68 48.35 13.94 -40.05
N ARG A 69 47.66 14.41 -41.10
CA ARG A 69 46.29 14.95 -40.97
C ARG A 69 45.28 13.86 -40.64
N VAL A 70 45.43 12.66 -41.21
CA VAL A 70 44.59 11.51 -40.89
C VAL A 70 44.82 11.06 -39.44
N TRP A 71 46.07 11.00 -38.99
CA TRP A 71 46.40 10.70 -37.59
C TRP A 71 45.86 11.75 -36.60
N GLN A 72 45.95 13.05 -36.91
CA GLN A 72 45.35 14.10 -36.08
C GLN A 72 43.83 13.96 -35.97
N VAL A 73 43.14 13.62 -37.06
CA VAL A 73 41.68 13.36 -37.05
C VAL A 73 41.37 12.11 -36.22
N ILE A 74 42.13 11.04 -36.35
CA ILE A 74 41.93 9.80 -35.56
C ILE A 74 42.15 10.05 -34.07
N VAL A 75 43.22 10.76 -33.69
CA VAL A 75 43.53 11.09 -32.29
C VAL A 75 42.47 12.03 -31.71
N SER A 76 42.03 13.04 -32.45
CA SER A 76 40.98 13.97 -32.01
C SER A 76 39.62 13.28 -31.87
N ALA A 77 39.26 12.40 -32.81
CA ALA A 77 38.03 11.62 -32.75
C ALA A 77 38.07 10.60 -31.59
N SER A 78 39.21 9.96 -31.36
CA SER A 78 39.40 9.03 -30.23
C SER A 78 39.34 9.76 -28.90
N GLY A 79 39.92 10.95 -28.79
CA GLY A 79 39.82 11.82 -27.62
C GLY A 79 38.38 12.24 -27.33
N LEU A 80 37.60 12.58 -28.36
CA LEU A 80 36.17 12.90 -28.21
C LEU A 80 35.35 11.68 -27.73
N VAL A 81 35.64 10.49 -28.27
CA VAL A 81 34.98 9.25 -27.83
C VAL A 81 35.31 8.95 -26.37
N VAL A 82 36.58 9.05 -25.96
CA VAL A 82 37.00 8.85 -24.57
C VAL A 82 36.33 9.87 -23.64
N ALA A 83 36.34 11.15 -24.00
CA ALA A 83 35.67 12.20 -23.23
C ALA A 83 34.16 11.93 -23.10
N THR A 84 33.50 11.50 -24.18
CA THR A 84 32.07 11.15 -24.14
C THR A 84 31.79 9.96 -23.23
N ILE A 85 32.63 8.91 -23.28
CA ILE A 85 32.52 7.76 -22.38
C ILE A 85 32.72 8.19 -20.91
N GLN A 86 33.68 9.08 -20.64
CA GLN A 86 33.92 9.62 -19.30
C GLN A 86 32.74 10.44 -18.80
N VAL A 87 32.13 11.29 -19.64
CA VAL A 87 30.93 12.06 -19.29
C VAL A 87 29.75 11.12 -19.01
N VAL A 88 29.51 10.12 -19.86
CA VAL A 88 28.42 9.14 -19.65
C VAL A 88 28.63 8.35 -18.35
N ARG A 89 29.87 7.97 -18.04
CA ARG A 89 30.20 7.32 -16.75
C ARG A 89 29.96 8.26 -15.58
N ALA A 90 30.46 9.49 -15.65
CA ALA A 90 30.29 10.48 -14.59
C ALA A 90 28.80 10.81 -14.33
N VAL A 91 27.99 10.94 -15.38
CA VAL A 91 26.53 11.13 -15.27
C VAL A 91 25.88 9.90 -14.63
N ARG A 92 26.23 8.69 -15.08
CA ARG A 92 25.71 7.45 -14.50
C ARG A 92 26.06 7.30 -13.03
N ASP A 93 27.31 7.59 -12.67
CA ASP A 93 27.79 7.51 -11.30
C ASP A 93 27.14 8.58 -10.44
N SER A 94 26.98 9.81 -10.94
CA SER A 94 26.22 10.87 -10.27
C SER A 94 24.75 10.48 -10.03
N VAL A 95 24.07 9.87 -11.00
CA VAL A 95 22.70 9.36 -10.84
C VAL A 95 22.65 8.24 -9.81
N ARG A 96 23.62 7.32 -9.80
CA ARG A 96 23.72 6.26 -8.79
C ARG A 96 23.94 6.84 -7.40
N THR A 97 24.87 7.77 -7.24
CA THR A 97 25.15 8.45 -5.98
C THR A 97 23.93 9.23 -5.50
N PHE A 98 23.22 9.92 -6.40
CA PHE A 98 21.98 10.61 -6.05
C PHE A 98 20.90 9.63 -5.59
N LYS A 99 20.64 8.55 -6.34
CA LYS A 99 19.67 7.52 -5.95
C LYS A 99 20.00 6.86 -4.62
N ALA A 100 21.29 6.70 -4.31
CA ALA A 100 21.74 6.16 -3.02
C ALA A 100 21.65 7.19 -1.87
N SER A 101 21.60 8.48 -2.17
CA SER A 101 21.48 9.54 -1.16
C SER A 101 20.07 9.58 -0.54
N PRO A 102 19.93 10.13 0.69
CA PRO A 102 18.62 10.31 1.32
C PRO A 102 17.62 11.09 0.45
N GLU A 103 18.10 12.10 -0.28
CA GLU A 103 17.27 12.90 -1.19
C GLU A 103 16.74 12.08 -2.37
N GLY A 104 17.60 11.27 -3.01
CA GLY A 104 17.16 10.41 -4.10
C GLY A 104 16.17 9.34 -3.65
N LYS A 105 16.38 8.77 -2.46
CA LYS A 105 15.46 7.83 -1.82
C LYS A 105 14.09 8.47 -1.54
N ILE A 106 14.06 9.68 -0.99
CA ILE A 106 12.82 10.44 -0.79
C ILE A 106 12.10 10.71 -2.12
N GLN A 107 12.83 11.12 -3.16
CA GLN A 107 12.22 11.39 -4.48
C GLN A 107 11.63 10.12 -5.12
N GLU A 108 12.31 8.98 -5.00
CA GLU A 108 11.80 7.69 -5.48
C GLU A 108 10.56 7.24 -4.70
N ALA A 109 10.57 7.34 -3.38
CA ALA A 109 9.43 7.00 -2.54
C ALA A 109 8.24 7.94 -2.79
N LEU A 110 8.50 9.24 -2.94
CA LEU A 110 7.50 10.23 -3.30
C LEU A 110 6.90 9.95 -4.69
N ALA A 111 7.71 9.57 -5.68
CA ALA A 111 7.21 9.28 -7.02
C ALA A 111 6.21 8.12 -6.98
N ARG A 112 6.54 7.04 -6.25
CA ARG A 112 5.64 5.90 -6.00
C ARG A 112 4.36 6.32 -5.29
N ALA A 113 4.46 7.11 -4.22
CA ALA A 113 3.27 7.58 -3.48
C ALA A 113 2.35 8.48 -4.32
N MET A 114 2.88 9.16 -5.35
CA MET A 114 2.09 10.04 -6.22
C MET A 114 1.42 9.30 -7.40
N GLU A 115 1.72 8.02 -7.62
CA GLU A 115 0.97 7.19 -8.56
C GLU A 115 -0.50 7.08 -8.11
N PRO A 116 -1.47 6.97 -9.04
CA PRO A 116 -2.86 6.80 -8.64
C PRO A 116 -3.01 5.43 -8.00
N PHE A 117 -3.67 5.39 -6.85
CA PHE A 117 -3.90 4.15 -6.14
C PHE A 117 -4.88 3.28 -6.94
N GLU A 118 -4.39 2.16 -7.44
CA GLU A 118 -5.20 1.18 -8.15
C GLU A 118 -5.31 -0.12 -7.34
N PRO A 119 -6.51 -0.46 -6.84
CA PRO A 119 -6.77 -1.76 -6.23
C PRO A 119 -6.40 -2.90 -7.17
N SER A 120 -5.99 -4.04 -6.61
CA SER A 120 -5.66 -5.23 -7.40
C SER A 120 -6.87 -5.85 -8.09
N ARG A 121 -8.09 -5.58 -7.59
CA ARG A 121 -9.34 -6.09 -8.16
C ARG A 121 -9.87 -5.15 -9.25
N PRO A 122 -10.35 -5.67 -10.38
CA PRO A 122 -11.09 -4.90 -11.37
C PRO A 122 -12.36 -4.29 -10.76
N GLN A 123 -12.73 -3.08 -11.22
CA GLN A 123 -13.88 -2.36 -10.67
C GLN A 123 -15.22 -3.04 -10.99
N ASP A 124 -15.32 -3.71 -12.14
CA ASP A 124 -16.49 -4.46 -12.59
C ASP A 124 -16.74 -5.75 -11.80
N GLU A 125 -15.77 -6.21 -11.03
CA GLU A 125 -15.92 -7.33 -10.09
C GLU A 125 -16.37 -6.89 -8.69
N VAL A 126 -16.57 -5.59 -8.46
CA VAL A 126 -16.89 -5.04 -7.14
C VAL A 126 -18.27 -4.38 -7.14
N ILE A 127 -19.17 -4.89 -6.30
CA ILE A 127 -20.44 -4.24 -6.03
C ILE A 127 -20.24 -2.91 -5.31
N GLN A 128 -21.03 -1.91 -5.69
CA GLN A 128 -21.04 -0.63 -4.99
C GLN A 128 -21.78 -0.76 -3.67
N ARG A 129 -21.15 -0.33 -2.58
CA ARG A 129 -21.73 -0.36 -1.24
C ARG A 129 -21.80 1.05 -0.67
N PRO A 130 -22.86 1.43 0.06
CA PRO A 130 -22.97 2.77 0.66
C PRO A 130 -21.76 3.16 1.51
N VAL A 131 -21.15 2.19 2.20
CA VAL A 131 -19.96 2.42 3.04
C VAL A 131 -18.74 2.90 2.25
N MET A 132 -18.62 2.55 0.96
CA MET A 132 -17.53 3.03 0.10
C MET A 132 -17.64 4.54 -0.11
N GLU A 133 -18.85 5.04 -0.29
CA GLU A 133 -19.10 6.48 -0.40
C GLU A 133 -18.91 7.20 0.94
N THR A 134 -19.33 6.59 2.06
CA THR A 134 -19.02 7.12 3.40
C THR A 134 -17.51 7.24 3.63
N LEU A 135 -16.73 6.23 3.22
CA LEU A 135 -15.26 6.26 3.30
C LEU A 135 -14.69 7.36 2.41
N ARG A 136 -15.16 7.46 1.16
CA ARG A 136 -14.72 8.49 0.21
C ARG A 136 -14.98 9.89 0.74
N GLN A 137 -16.16 10.14 1.30
CA GLN A 137 -16.51 11.42 1.93
C GLN A 137 -15.61 11.72 3.12
N ARG A 138 -15.40 10.74 4.01
CA ARG A 138 -14.48 10.88 5.15
C ARG A 138 -13.06 11.24 4.71
N ILE A 139 -12.55 10.63 3.65
CA ILE A 139 -11.22 10.93 3.11
C ILE A 139 -11.17 12.33 2.49
N ALA A 140 -12.20 12.70 1.74
CA ALA A 140 -12.28 14.00 1.07
C ALA A 140 -12.40 15.17 2.07
N SER A 141 -13.17 15.00 3.14
CA SER A 141 -13.40 16.01 4.17
C SER A 141 -12.46 15.88 5.37
N TRP A 142 -11.41 15.07 5.28
CA TRP A 142 -10.53 14.82 6.41
C TRP A 142 -9.82 16.10 6.86
N GLN A 143 -9.80 16.32 8.18
CA GLN A 143 -9.11 17.45 8.81
C GLN A 143 -8.16 17.01 9.92
N GLN A 144 -8.58 16.02 10.71
CA GLN A 144 -7.88 15.50 11.88
C GLN A 144 -8.36 14.09 12.20
N HIS A 145 -7.66 13.43 13.14
CA HIS A 145 -7.98 12.12 13.72
C HIS A 145 -7.74 10.93 12.80
N ALA A 146 -7.38 9.79 13.39
CA ALA A 146 -7.27 8.55 12.62
C ALA A 146 -8.67 8.05 12.22
N THR A 147 -8.78 7.38 11.08
CA THR A 147 -9.99 6.64 10.70
C THR A 147 -9.77 5.16 10.99
N ILE A 148 -10.59 4.56 11.83
CA ILE A 148 -10.55 3.12 12.11
C ILE A 148 -11.69 2.45 11.38
N ILE A 149 -11.36 1.53 10.48
CA ILE A 149 -12.33 0.75 9.72
C ILE A 149 -12.50 -0.60 10.42
N GLY A 150 -13.59 -0.68 11.18
CA GLY A 150 -13.99 -1.85 11.94
C GLY A 150 -15.03 -2.69 11.22
N GLY A 151 -15.19 -3.93 11.66
CA GLY A 151 -16.19 -4.84 11.11
C GLY A 151 -15.82 -6.29 11.33
N ARG A 152 -16.78 -7.18 11.08
CA ARG A 152 -16.56 -8.63 11.19
C ARG A 152 -15.47 -9.11 10.24
N CYS A 153 -14.78 -10.20 10.58
CA CYS A 153 -13.83 -10.83 9.66
C CYS A 153 -14.50 -11.12 8.33
N GLN A 154 -13.85 -10.79 7.22
CA GLN A 154 -14.37 -10.98 5.85
C GLN A 154 -15.67 -10.22 5.51
N SER A 155 -15.97 -9.10 6.16
CA SER A 155 -17.08 -8.20 5.78
C SER A 155 -16.81 -7.30 4.56
N GLY A 156 -15.63 -7.41 3.94
CA GLY A 156 -15.26 -6.61 2.77
C GLY A 156 -14.58 -5.27 3.09
N LYS A 157 -13.97 -5.12 4.28
CA LYS A 157 -13.27 -3.89 4.71
C LYS A 157 -12.17 -3.43 3.76
N SER A 158 -11.21 -4.32 3.43
CA SER A 158 -10.13 -3.98 2.50
C SER A 158 -10.69 -3.56 1.16
N VAL A 159 -11.62 -4.33 0.58
CA VAL A 159 -12.27 -3.97 -0.70
C VAL A 159 -12.96 -2.61 -0.62
N ALA A 160 -13.75 -2.35 0.42
CA ALA A 160 -14.42 -1.06 0.57
C ALA A 160 -13.44 0.13 0.71
N THR A 161 -12.33 -0.09 1.41
CA THR A 161 -11.28 0.93 1.61
C THR A 161 -10.50 1.18 0.33
N GLU A 162 -10.12 0.11 -0.37
CA GLU A 162 -9.38 0.17 -1.63
C GLU A 162 -10.21 0.84 -2.72
N GLU A 163 -11.49 0.48 -2.87
CA GLU A 163 -12.39 1.15 -3.83
C GLU A 163 -12.66 2.61 -3.49
N ALA A 164 -12.75 2.97 -2.20
CA ALA A 164 -12.88 4.36 -1.79
C ALA A 164 -11.65 5.20 -2.16
N LEU A 165 -10.47 4.56 -2.21
CA LEU A 165 -9.18 5.18 -2.55
C LEU A 165 -8.83 5.07 -4.05
N ARG A 166 -9.62 4.38 -4.87
CA ARG A 166 -9.32 4.19 -6.30
C ARG A 166 -9.04 5.52 -7.00
N GLY A 167 -7.92 5.60 -7.69
CA GLY A 167 -7.44 6.79 -8.40
C GLY A 167 -6.84 7.89 -7.50
N ALA A 168 -6.93 7.77 -6.17
CA ALA A 168 -6.37 8.75 -5.25
C ALA A 168 -4.84 8.71 -5.26
N ARG A 169 -4.21 9.87 -5.22
CA ARG A 169 -2.76 10.04 -5.09
C ARG A 169 -2.37 10.31 -3.65
N GLY A 170 -1.12 9.99 -3.33
CA GLY A 170 -0.53 10.20 -2.01
C GLY A 170 -0.84 9.09 -1.02
N VAL A 171 -1.19 7.89 -1.50
CA VAL A 171 -1.54 6.74 -0.67
C VAL A 171 -0.31 5.85 -0.47
N VAL A 172 0.04 5.60 0.79
CA VAL A 172 1.03 4.60 1.19
C VAL A 172 0.31 3.47 1.91
N ARG A 173 0.27 2.28 1.31
CA ARG A 173 -0.34 1.07 1.89
C ARG A 173 0.72 0.19 2.54
N PHE A 174 0.44 -0.29 3.74
CA PHE A 174 1.28 -1.27 4.43
C PHE A 174 0.45 -2.29 5.21
N THR A 175 0.88 -3.55 5.24
CA THR A 175 0.22 -4.63 5.98
C THR A 175 1.05 -5.01 7.22
N ILE A 176 0.47 -4.86 8.40
CA ILE A 176 1.16 -5.07 9.68
C ILE A 176 1.17 -6.55 10.06
N LYS A 177 2.32 -7.21 9.91
CA LYS A 177 2.47 -8.65 10.16
C LYS A 177 3.21 -8.98 11.46
N SER A 178 3.92 -8.02 12.05
CA SER A 178 4.84 -8.24 13.17
C SER A 178 5.00 -6.98 14.02
N ALA A 179 5.66 -7.09 15.19
CA ALA A 179 5.88 -5.97 16.11
C ALA A 179 6.86 -4.90 15.58
N ASP A 180 7.74 -5.27 14.66
CA ASP A 180 8.75 -4.43 14.01
C ASP A 180 8.29 -3.82 12.67
N TRP A 181 6.97 -3.85 12.43
CA TRP A 181 6.37 -3.42 11.16
C TRP A 181 6.77 -2.02 10.68
N GLU A 182 7.05 -1.08 11.59
CA GLU A 182 7.49 0.27 11.21
C GLU A 182 8.85 0.24 10.49
N THR A 183 9.80 -0.53 11.03
CA THR A 183 11.11 -0.72 10.42
C THR A 183 10.96 -1.36 9.05
N THR A 184 10.15 -2.42 8.94
CA THR A 184 9.86 -3.08 7.66
C THR A 184 9.20 -2.12 6.66
N MET A 185 8.27 -1.28 7.10
CA MET A 185 7.63 -0.26 6.27
C MET A 185 8.66 0.74 5.73
N TYR A 186 9.56 1.23 6.60
CA TYR A 186 10.61 2.15 6.19
C TYR A 186 11.54 1.49 5.15
N GLU A 187 11.94 0.24 5.37
CA GLU A 187 12.74 -0.54 4.42
C GLU A 187 12.06 -0.74 3.06
N GLU A 188 10.77 -1.12 3.02
CA GLU A 188 10.01 -1.29 1.77
C GLU A 188 9.85 0.04 0.99
N LEU A 189 9.69 1.14 1.73
CA LEU A 189 9.67 2.48 1.18
C LEU A 189 11.08 2.99 0.84
N LYS A 190 12.14 2.24 1.17
CA LYS A 190 13.54 2.64 1.03
C LYS A 190 13.87 3.95 1.75
N VAL A 191 13.15 4.26 2.82
CA VAL A 191 13.46 5.38 3.73
C VAL A 191 14.10 4.80 4.99
N GLU A 192 15.11 5.46 5.54
CA GLU A 192 15.95 4.82 6.59
C GLU A 192 15.35 4.94 8.00
N ASN A 193 14.46 5.91 8.22
CA ASN A 193 13.89 6.20 9.53
C ASN A 193 12.59 7.01 9.43
N SER A 194 11.92 7.16 10.57
CA SER A 194 10.68 7.92 10.72
C SER A 194 10.82 9.40 10.31
N GLY A 195 11.99 10.01 10.47
CA GLY A 195 12.25 11.40 10.06
C GLY A 195 12.18 11.57 8.54
N LEU A 196 12.85 10.69 7.78
CA LEU A 196 12.79 10.68 6.32
C LEU A 196 11.39 10.33 5.81
N PHE A 197 10.68 9.42 6.50
CA PHE A 197 9.29 9.11 6.18
C PHE A 197 8.37 10.34 6.34
N LYS A 198 8.47 11.05 7.48
CA LYS A 198 7.70 12.28 7.72
C LYS A 198 8.02 13.36 6.68
N GLU A 199 9.30 13.54 6.35
CA GLU A 199 9.73 14.47 5.29
C GLU A 199 9.19 14.08 3.91
N MET A 200 9.20 12.80 3.57
CA MET A 200 8.58 12.28 2.33
C MET A 200 7.09 12.60 2.31
N MET A 201 6.33 12.30 3.37
CA MET A 201 4.89 12.57 3.45
C MET A 201 4.58 14.07 3.37
N ARG A 202 5.42 14.92 3.99
CA ARG A 202 5.32 16.38 3.87
C ARG A 202 5.44 16.83 2.40
N ARG A 203 6.39 16.27 1.66
CA ARG A 203 6.57 16.61 0.23
C ARG A 203 5.45 16.06 -0.65
N VAL A 204 4.90 14.88 -0.33
CA VAL A 204 3.69 14.35 -0.97
C VAL A 204 2.55 15.36 -0.79
N ARG A 205 2.31 15.83 0.45
CA ARG A 205 1.29 16.86 0.74
C ARG A 205 1.45 18.11 -0.11
N GLU A 206 2.68 18.62 -0.24
CA GLU A 206 2.95 19.79 -1.08
C GLU A 206 2.62 19.53 -2.55
N LYS A 207 3.03 18.38 -3.11
CA LYS A 207 2.69 18.02 -4.50
C LYS A 207 1.21 17.78 -4.72
N LEU A 208 0.46 17.27 -3.74
CA LEU A 208 -1.00 17.07 -3.86
C LEU A 208 -1.76 18.39 -4.09
N LYS A 209 -1.17 19.54 -3.77
CA LYS A 209 -1.76 20.86 -4.08
C LYS A 209 -1.90 21.07 -5.58
N ASP A 210 -0.98 20.53 -6.38
CA ASP A 210 -0.97 20.65 -7.84
C ASP A 210 -2.07 19.80 -8.52
N PHE A 211 -2.76 18.93 -7.77
CA PHE A 211 -3.83 18.05 -8.29
C PHE A 211 -5.20 18.46 -7.73
N PRO A 212 -5.87 19.50 -8.28
CA PRO A 212 -7.13 20.02 -7.74
C PRO A 212 -8.24 18.97 -7.62
N ASN A 213 -8.25 18.00 -8.55
CA ASN A 213 -9.26 16.94 -8.60
C ASN A 213 -8.88 15.68 -7.79
N ASN A 214 -7.76 15.68 -7.05
CA ASN A 214 -7.42 14.55 -6.18
C ASN A 214 -8.41 14.46 -5.02
N LEU A 215 -8.72 13.23 -4.59
CA LEU A 215 -9.69 12.96 -3.53
C LEU A 215 -9.43 13.76 -2.24
N THR A 216 -8.15 13.92 -1.88
CA THR A 216 -7.74 14.69 -0.69
C THR A 216 -6.47 15.49 -0.94
N LYS A 217 -6.22 16.50 -0.10
CA LYS A 217 -4.98 17.28 -0.07
C LYS A 217 -3.98 16.80 0.97
N PHE A 218 -4.32 15.74 1.69
CA PHE A 218 -3.49 15.16 2.72
C PHE A 218 -2.95 13.79 2.26
N PRO A 219 -1.67 13.48 2.53
CA PRO A 219 -1.14 12.15 2.28
C PRO A 219 -1.87 11.13 3.18
N ILE A 220 -2.07 9.93 2.67
CA ILE A 220 -2.79 8.85 3.33
C ILE A 220 -1.82 7.73 3.70
N LEU A 221 -1.83 7.31 4.96
CA LEU A 221 -1.17 6.09 5.40
C LEU A 221 -2.26 5.04 5.69
N LEU A 222 -2.39 4.05 4.79
CA LEU A 222 -3.30 2.93 4.93
C LEU A 222 -2.59 1.76 5.60
N LEU A 223 -2.99 1.46 6.84
CA LEU A 223 -2.45 0.37 7.65
C LEU A 223 -3.47 -0.78 7.70
N GLU A 224 -3.15 -1.88 7.03
CA GLU A 224 -3.95 -3.10 7.09
C GLU A 224 -3.48 -4.00 8.22
N VAL A 225 -4.41 -4.42 9.08
CA VAL A 225 -4.12 -5.27 10.24
C VAL A 225 -4.81 -6.61 10.06
N PRO A 226 -4.09 -7.66 9.63
CA PRO A 226 -4.57 -9.03 9.53
C PRO A 226 -5.18 -9.55 10.83
N ARG A 227 -6.09 -10.53 10.72
CA ARG A 227 -6.68 -11.21 11.88
C ARG A 227 -5.63 -11.94 12.72
N THR A 228 -4.55 -12.39 12.10
CA THR A 228 -3.45 -13.13 12.74
C THR A 228 -2.47 -12.23 13.49
N THR A 229 -2.59 -10.91 13.37
CA THR A 229 -1.69 -9.98 14.04
C THR A 229 -2.09 -9.86 15.51
N ILE A 230 -1.21 -10.34 16.39
CA ILE A 230 -1.40 -10.33 17.85
C ILE A 230 -0.50 -9.26 18.50
N GLU A 231 0.67 -9.02 17.92
CA GLU A 231 1.70 -8.10 18.44
C GLU A 231 1.78 -6.81 17.61
N GLY A 232 2.31 -5.73 18.20
CA GLY A 232 2.58 -4.47 17.50
C GLY A 232 1.39 -3.53 17.34
N ILE A 233 0.17 -3.94 17.73
CA ILE A 233 -1.05 -3.13 17.64
C ILE A 233 -0.92 -1.82 18.43
N ASP A 234 -0.34 -1.85 19.63
CA ASP A 234 -0.14 -0.66 20.45
C ASP A 234 0.75 0.39 19.76
N ARG A 235 1.73 -0.07 18.96
CA ARG A 235 2.60 0.82 18.17
C ARG A 235 1.85 1.49 17.02
N VAL A 236 0.88 0.81 16.41
CA VAL A 236 0.02 1.40 15.39
C VAL A 236 -0.76 2.58 15.95
N SER A 237 -1.31 2.43 17.16
CA SER A 237 -2.00 3.51 17.87
C SER A 237 -1.08 4.70 18.15
N SER A 238 0.13 4.44 18.66
CA SER A 238 1.14 5.48 18.90
C SER A 238 1.56 6.18 17.61
N THR A 239 1.85 5.44 16.54
CA THR A 239 2.22 6.02 15.25
C THR A 239 1.06 6.81 14.65
N ALA A 240 -0.18 6.31 14.74
CA ALA A 240 -1.35 7.04 14.30
C ALA A 240 -1.49 8.38 15.04
N LYS A 241 -1.28 8.40 16.35
CA LYS A 241 -1.27 9.63 17.15
C LYS A 241 -0.16 10.59 16.71
N ASP A 242 1.07 10.08 16.59
CA ASP A 242 2.27 10.86 16.26
C ASP A 242 2.20 11.52 14.87
N VAL A 243 1.52 10.89 13.91
CA VAL A 243 1.46 11.36 12.52
C VAL A 243 0.11 11.99 12.13
N ALA A 244 -0.99 11.65 12.82
CA ALA A 244 -2.30 12.23 12.51
C ALA A 244 -2.67 13.43 13.40
N THR A 245 -2.13 13.54 14.62
CA THR A 245 -2.63 14.52 15.61
C THR A 245 -1.58 15.49 16.16
N ASP A 246 -0.30 15.14 16.18
CA ASP A 246 0.69 16.00 16.81
C ASP A 246 1.10 17.19 15.91
N LYS A 247 1.26 18.36 16.57
CA LYS A 247 1.48 19.71 16.01
C LYS A 247 2.72 19.86 15.09
N ILE A 248 3.45 18.77 14.83
CA ILE A 248 4.69 18.74 14.06
C ILE A 248 4.38 18.55 12.57
N GLY A 249 3.65 19.49 11.97
CA GLY A 249 3.70 19.84 10.53
C GLY A 249 3.30 18.81 9.45
N CYS A 250 3.18 17.53 9.75
CA CYS A 250 2.88 16.46 8.80
C CYS A 250 1.50 15.88 9.08
N ALA A 251 0.44 16.65 8.80
CA ALA A 251 -0.92 16.13 8.86
C ALA A 251 -1.08 14.99 7.84
N ILE A 252 -1.02 13.75 8.33
CA ILE A 252 -1.18 12.52 7.56
C ILE A 252 -2.52 11.90 7.96
N HIS A 253 -3.36 11.61 6.98
CA HIS A 253 -4.59 10.86 7.23
C HIS A 253 -4.24 9.38 7.41
N VAL A 254 -4.25 8.93 8.66
CA VAL A 254 -4.05 7.52 8.99
C VAL A 254 -5.37 6.77 8.92
N ILE A 255 -5.42 5.75 8.08
CA ILE A 255 -6.57 4.85 7.94
C ILE A 255 -6.12 3.47 8.39
N VAL A 256 -6.74 2.93 9.43
CA VAL A 256 -6.47 1.57 9.93
C VAL A 256 -7.59 0.65 9.51
N SER A 257 -7.31 -0.30 8.61
CA SER A 257 -8.25 -1.36 8.22
C SER A 257 -8.00 -2.60 9.06
N ALA A 258 -8.78 -2.78 10.12
CA ALA A 258 -8.61 -3.88 11.06
C ALA A 258 -9.44 -5.08 10.63
N SER A 259 -8.81 -6.23 10.36
CA SER A 259 -9.49 -7.41 9.78
C SER A 259 -10.63 -7.95 10.64
N SER A 260 -10.63 -7.73 11.95
CA SER A 260 -11.68 -8.16 12.86
C SER A 260 -12.11 -7.03 13.80
N ALA A 261 -13.35 -7.10 14.28
CA ALA A 261 -13.89 -6.18 15.29
C ALA A 261 -13.04 -6.17 16.58
N ALA A 262 -12.52 -7.33 16.98
CA ALA A 262 -11.64 -7.44 18.13
C ALA A 262 -10.31 -6.69 17.94
N ALA A 263 -9.74 -6.75 16.73
CA ALA A 263 -8.55 -5.96 16.39
C ALA A 263 -8.89 -4.46 16.35
N ALA A 264 -10.04 -4.08 15.76
CA ALA A 264 -10.49 -2.69 15.70
C ALA A 264 -10.58 -2.05 17.10
N LEU A 265 -11.08 -2.78 18.10
CA LEU A 265 -11.24 -2.29 19.48
C LEU A 265 -9.93 -2.16 20.25
N ALA A 266 -8.87 -2.81 19.78
CA ALA A 266 -7.54 -2.69 20.38
C ALA A 266 -6.83 -1.39 19.95
N PHE A 267 -7.36 -0.66 18.95
CA PHE A 267 -6.83 0.66 18.61
C PHE A 267 -7.35 1.71 19.59
N ASP A 268 -6.43 2.55 20.03
CA ASP A 268 -6.68 3.68 20.90
C ASP A 268 -5.78 4.83 20.44
N ALA A 269 -6.26 5.61 19.46
CA ALA A 269 -5.48 6.70 18.85
C ALA A 269 -5.31 7.92 19.79
N GLY A 270 -5.18 7.68 21.10
CA GLY A 270 -5.11 8.68 22.16
C GLY A 270 -6.48 9.12 22.67
N GLY A 271 -7.45 8.21 22.69
CA GLY A 271 -8.84 8.41 23.11
C GLY A 271 -9.85 8.23 21.97
N LEU A 272 -11.10 7.89 22.32
CA LEU A 272 -12.21 7.77 21.36
C LEU A 272 -12.50 9.10 20.65
N GLU A 273 -12.13 10.23 21.27
CA GLU A 273 -12.25 11.57 20.72
C GLU A 273 -11.21 11.89 19.62
N ARG A 274 -10.20 11.03 19.44
CA ARG A 274 -9.13 11.20 18.44
C ARG A 274 -9.17 10.19 17.30
N GLN A 275 -10.24 9.43 17.22
CA GLN A 275 -10.51 8.49 16.14
C GLN A 275 -11.94 8.61 15.63
N GLU A 276 -12.13 8.30 14.36
CA GLU A 276 -13.46 8.17 13.76
C GLU A 276 -13.65 6.74 13.28
N ASP A 277 -14.61 6.04 13.88
CA ASP A 277 -14.88 4.63 13.59
C ASP A 277 -15.90 4.50 12.45
N ILE A 278 -15.50 3.83 11.37
CA ILE A 278 -16.39 3.43 10.29
C ILE A 278 -16.62 1.93 10.38
N TRP A 279 -17.88 1.51 10.37
CA TRP A 279 -18.25 0.11 10.48
C TRP A 279 -18.67 -0.48 9.12
N VAL A 280 -17.95 -1.50 8.67
CA VAL A 280 -18.31 -2.30 7.49
C VAL A 280 -19.05 -3.55 7.95
N GLY A 281 -20.38 -3.51 7.80
CA GLY A 281 -21.28 -4.63 8.07
C GLY A 281 -21.27 -5.72 7.00
N ASP A 282 -22.13 -6.72 7.21
CA ASP A 282 -22.46 -7.72 6.20
C ASP A 282 -23.20 -7.07 5.01
N LEU A 283 -23.40 -7.83 3.94
CA LEU A 283 -24.19 -7.35 2.81
C LEU A 283 -25.66 -7.24 3.21
N THR A 284 -26.39 -6.33 2.58
CA THR A 284 -27.85 -6.42 2.52
C THR A 284 -28.25 -7.54 1.54
N GLU A 285 -29.51 -7.99 1.58
CA GLU A 285 -30.00 -8.97 0.60
C GLU A 285 -29.87 -8.47 -0.85
N GLN A 286 -30.11 -7.18 -1.07
CA GLN A 286 -29.96 -6.55 -2.39
C GLN A 286 -28.49 -6.54 -2.84
N GLU A 287 -27.56 -6.13 -1.96
CA GLU A 287 -26.12 -6.19 -2.23
C GLU A 287 -25.65 -7.63 -2.49
N ALA A 288 -26.16 -8.61 -1.74
CA ALA A 288 -25.82 -10.02 -1.94
C ALA A 288 -26.33 -10.55 -3.29
N LYS A 289 -27.55 -10.17 -3.69
CA LYS A 289 -28.11 -10.51 -5.01
C LYS A 289 -27.24 -9.93 -6.13
N GLU A 290 -26.85 -8.66 -6.04
CA GLU A 290 -25.97 -8.00 -7.03
C GLU A 290 -24.60 -8.68 -7.09
N PHE A 291 -24.02 -9.00 -5.93
CA PHE A 291 -22.73 -9.68 -5.84
C PHE A 291 -22.77 -11.06 -6.51
N LEU A 292 -23.83 -11.83 -6.24
CA LEU A 292 -24.01 -13.15 -6.82
C LEU A 292 -24.35 -13.08 -8.32
N ALA A 293 -25.01 -12.02 -8.78
CA ALA A 293 -25.22 -11.78 -10.20
C ALA A 293 -23.90 -11.63 -10.97
N LEU A 294 -22.90 -10.92 -10.40
CA LEU A 294 -21.55 -10.84 -10.98
C LEU A 294 -20.87 -12.21 -11.12
N HIS A 295 -21.29 -13.19 -10.32
CA HIS A 295 -20.76 -14.56 -10.33
C HIS A 295 -21.64 -15.54 -11.10
N GLY A 296 -22.69 -15.07 -11.80
CA GLY A 296 -23.60 -15.92 -12.57
C GLY A 296 -24.66 -16.64 -11.73
N HIS A 297 -24.89 -16.19 -10.49
CA HIS A 297 -25.77 -16.81 -9.51
C HIS A 297 -26.99 -15.94 -9.14
N GLU A 298 -27.45 -15.08 -10.07
CA GLU A 298 -28.58 -14.17 -9.82
C GLU A 298 -29.87 -14.93 -9.50
N LYS A 299 -30.11 -16.10 -10.12
CA LYS A 299 -31.37 -16.83 -9.96
C LYS A 299 -31.47 -17.64 -8.67
N ASN A 300 -30.34 -18.06 -8.11
CA ASN A 300 -30.25 -18.90 -6.92
C ASN A 300 -29.64 -18.17 -5.71
N TRP A 301 -29.68 -16.83 -5.72
CA TRP A 301 -29.04 -16.02 -4.67
C TRP A 301 -29.56 -16.31 -3.26
N LYS A 302 -30.86 -16.65 -3.12
CA LYS A 302 -31.47 -17.00 -1.84
C LYS A 302 -30.85 -18.26 -1.25
N ASP A 303 -30.61 -19.28 -2.07
CA ASP A 303 -30.01 -20.54 -1.63
C ASP A 303 -28.60 -20.32 -1.07
N PHE A 304 -27.83 -19.40 -1.67
CA PHE A 304 -26.53 -18.98 -1.13
C PHE A 304 -26.66 -18.29 0.23
N VAL A 305 -27.58 -17.32 0.34
CA VAL A 305 -27.81 -16.58 1.59
C VAL A 305 -28.31 -17.51 2.69
N ASP A 306 -29.17 -18.47 2.37
CA ASP A 306 -29.65 -19.48 3.32
C ASP A 306 -28.56 -20.48 3.72
N ALA A 307 -27.63 -20.79 2.82
CA ALA A 307 -26.51 -21.70 3.09
C ALA A 307 -25.43 -21.06 3.96
N CYS A 308 -25.04 -19.81 3.69
CA CYS A 308 -23.85 -19.22 4.29
C CYS A 308 -24.01 -17.79 4.85
N GLY A 309 -25.21 -17.21 4.72
CA GLY A 309 -25.54 -15.88 5.23
C GLY A 309 -25.10 -14.74 4.29
N LEU A 310 -25.09 -13.53 4.84
CA LEU A 310 -24.82 -12.29 4.08
C LEU A 310 -23.38 -11.81 4.18
N ARG A 311 -22.48 -12.59 4.79
CA ARG A 311 -21.07 -12.21 4.90
C ARG A 311 -20.38 -12.44 3.56
N ILE A 312 -19.87 -11.38 2.93
CA ILE A 312 -19.28 -11.45 1.59
C ILE A 312 -18.18 -12.51 1.46
N GLY A 313 -17.33 -12.71 2.47
CA GLY A 313 -16.32 -13.76 2.42
C GLY A 313 -16.86 -15.18 2.38
N ASP A 314 -18.01 -15.44 3.03
CA ASP A 314 -18.65 -16.75 2.96
C ASP A 314 -19.28 -16.96 1.58
N LEU A 315 -19.90 -15.92 1.01
CA LEU A 315 -20.44 -15.96 -0.35
C LEU A 315 -19.34 -16.20 -1.40
N VAL A 316 -18.20 -15.52 -1.28
CA VAL A 316 -17.01 -15.77 -2.14
C VAL A 316 -16.58 -17.24 -2.04
N LYS A 317 -16.45 -17.76 -0.82
CA LYS A 317 -16.05 -19.16 -0.58
C LYS A 317 -17.08 -20.15 -1.15
N ALA A 318 -18.38 -19.85 -1.02
CA ALA A 318 -19.45 -20.66 -1.60
C ALA A 318 -19.36 -20.71 -3.14
N CYS A 319 -19.14 -19.56 -3.79
CA CYS A 319 -18.92 -19.50 -5.24
C CYS A 319 -17.69 -20.33 -5.66
N GLU A 320 -16.58 -20.25 -4.92
CA GLU A 320 -15.38 -21.04 -5.19
C GLU A 320 -15.59 -22.54 -4.99
N ASN A 321 -16.34 -22.93 -3.96
CA ASN A 321 -16.66 -24.33 -3.65
C ASN A 321 -17.54 -24.95 -4.75
N LEU A 322 -18.53 -24.22 -5.23
CA LEU A 322 -19.37 -24.67 -6.35
C LEU A 322 -18.56 -24.88 -7.63
N LYS A 323 -17.62 -23.97 -7.93
CA LYS A 323 -16.69 -24.15 -9.06
C LYS A 323 -15.83 -25.41 -8.92
N LYS A 324 -15.60 -25.89 -7.70
CA LYS A 324 -14.89 -27.14 -7.38
C LYS A 324 -15.81 -28.37 -7.29
N GLY A 325 -17.10 -28.22 -7.58
CA GLY A 325 -18.08 -29.31 -7.58
C GLY A 325 -18.73 -29.61 -6.23
N MET A 326 -18.49 -28.79 -5.19
CA MET A 326 -19.14 -28.95 -3.89
C MET A 326 -20.55 -28.34 -3.89
N SER A 327 -21.53 -29.01 -3.26
CA SER A 327 -22.89 -28.51 -3.19
C SER A 327 -23.02 -27.32 -2.21
N LEU A 328 -24.11 -26.56 -2.33
CA LEU A 328 -24.44 -25.53 -1.33
C LEU A 328 -24.78 -26.13 0.03
N ASP A 329 -25.35 -27.34 0.06
CA ASP A 329 -25.64 -28.05 1.31
C ASP A 329 -24.36 -28.44 2.06
N ASP A 330 -23.34 -28.95 1.35
CA ASP A 330 -22.03 -29.22 1.94
C ASP A 330 -21.38 -27.95 2.48
N THR A 331 -21.51 -26.84 1.74
CA THR A 331 -21.02 -25.52 2.17
C THR A 331 -21.74 -25.06 3.44
N LYS A 332 -23.06 -25.24 3.50
CA LYS A 332 -23.88 -24.93 4.68
C LYS A 332 -23.45 -25.74 5.89
N GLN A 333 -23.26 -27.05 5.73
CA GLN A 333 -22.79 -27.94 6.80
C GLN A 333 -21.41 -27.52 7.32
N GLU A 334 -20.48 -27.15 6.43
CA GLU A 334 -19.16 -26.67 6.83
C GLU A 334 -19.24 -25.32 7.59
N CYS A 335 -20.06 -24.38 7.11
CA CYS A 335 -20.29 -23.11 7.81
C CYS A 335 -20.92 -23.31 9.19
N GLN A 336 -21.88 -24.22 9.32
CA GLN A 336 -22.50 -24.61 10.60
C GLN A 336 -21.48 -25.27 11.53
N ARG A 337 -20.65 -26.18 11.02
CA ARG A 337 -19.59 -26.85 11.79
C ARG A 337 -18.60 -25.83 12.36
N LEU A 338 -18.15 -24.88 11.55
CA LEU A 338 -17.25 -23.81 11.99
C LEU A 338 -17.88 -22.92 13.06
N ALA A 339 -19.15 -22.52 12.87
CA ALA A 339 -19.88 -21.74 13.86
C ALA A 339 -20.02 -22.48 15.20
N THR A 340 -20.33 -23.77 15.18
CA THR A 340 -20.40 -24.62 16.38
C THR A 340 -19.07 -24.69 17.10
N VAL A 341 -17.95 -24.89 16.39
CA VAL A 341 -16.62 -24.91 17.00
C VAL A 341 -16.29 -23.57 17.67
N GLU A 342 -16.59 -22.44 17.02
CA GLU A 342 -16.36 -21.12 17.60
C GLU A 342 -17.25 -20.85 18.83
N VAL A 343 -18.52 -21.30 18.81
CA VAL A 343 -19.46 -21.19 19.94
C VAL A 343 -18.99 -22.02 21.13
N VAL A 344 -18.63 -23.29 20.93
CA VAL A 344 -18.15 -24.17 22.01
C VAL A 344 -16.91 -23.58 22.68
N ARG A 345 -15.93 -23.12 21.87
CA ARG A 345 -14.74 -22.45 22.40
C ARG A 345 -15.07 -21.15 23.14
N PHE A 346 -16.06 -20.41 22.68
CA PHE A 346 -16.48 -19.18 23.35
C PHE A 346 -17.16 -19.48 24.70
N MET A 347 -17.95 -20.55 24.81
CA MET A 347 -18.61 -20.95 26.06
C MET A 347 -17.61 -21.22 27.20
N GLU A 348 -16.41 -21.68 26.86
CA GLU A 348 -15.32 -21.95 27.81
C GLU A 348 -14.62 -20.68 28.33
N LEU A 349 -14.91 -19.50 27.77
CA LEU A 349 -14.28 -18.26 28.19
C LEU A 349 -14.86 -17.74 29.50
N GLN A 350 -14.00 -17.16 30.34
CA GLN A 350 -14.41 -16.27 31.42
C GLN A 350 -14.37 -14.83 30.90
N VAL A 351 -15.50 -14.29 30.42
CA VAL A 351 -15.55 -12.96 29.77
C VAL A 351 -15.50 -11.79 30.78
N HIS A 352 -15.88 -12.06 32.03
CA HIS A 352 -15.77 -11.18 33.18
C HIS A 352 -15.69 -12.07 34.43
N PRO A 353 -15.10 -11.67 35.59
CA PRO A 353 -15.02 -12.53 36.78
C PRO A 353 -16.33 -13.16 37.29
N LYS A 354 -17.47 -12.59 36.87
CA LYS A 354 -18.83 -13.05 37.23
C LYS A 354 -19.68 -13.51 36.03
N VAL A 355 -19.12 -13.50 34.82
CA VAL A 355 -19.86 -13.86 33.60
C VAL A 355 -18.98 -14.74 32.73
N THR A 356 -19.47 -15.94 32.45
CA THR A 356 -18.90 -16.91 31.51
C THR A 356 -19.38 -16.63 30.09
N GLY A 357 -18.68 -17.16 29.10
CA GLY A 357 -19.11 -17.10 27.70
C GLY A 357 -20.46 -17.78 27.51
N ARG A 358 -20.74 -18.87 28.24
CA ARG A 358 -22.05 -19.54 28.25
C ARG A 358 -23.18 -18.61 28.67
N GLU A 359 -23.02 -17.91 29.79
CA GLU A 359 -24.01 -16.94 30.30
C GLU A 359 -24.19 -15.77 29.33
N MET A 360 -23.10 -15.26 28.76
CA MET A 360 -23.16 -14.19 27.76
C MET A 360 -23.94 -14.60 26.50
N LEU A 361 -23.77 -15.85 26.02
CA LEU A 361 -24.53 -16.38 24.89
C LEU A 361 -26.02 -16.55 25.24
N GLN A 362 -26.35 -17.00 26.45
CA GLN A 362 -27.74 -17.08 26.92
C GLN A 362 -28.41 -15.72 26.95
N GLU A 363 -27.72 -14.69 27.46
CA GLU A 363 -28.24 -13.33 27.44
C GLU A 363 -28.39 -12.81 26.00
N LEU A 364 -27.44 -13.10 25.11
CA LEU A 364 -27.52 -12.67 23.71
C LEU A 364 -28.72 -13.29 22.99
N LEU A 365 -29.10 -14.53 23.32
CA LEU A 365 -30.30 -15.18 22.77
C LEU A 365 -31.59 -14.47 23.17
N LYS A 366 -31.66 -13.94 24.40
CA LYS A 366 -32.86 -13.24 24.91
C LYS A 366 -33.10 -11.90 24.22
N VAL A 367 -32.03 -11.25 23.77
CA VAL A 367 -32.04 -9.90 23.16
C VAL A 367 -31.62 -9.94 21.70
N TYR A 368 -31.82 -11.06 21.01
CA TYR A 368 -31.54 -11.17 19.59
C TYR A 368 -32.71 -10.62 18.77
N PRO A 369 -32.48 -9.74 17.76
CA PRO A 369 -31.18 -9.35 17.17
C PRO A 369 -30.54 -8.06 17.75
N GLU A 370 -31.08 -7.48 18.82
CA GLU A 370 -30.71 -6.17 19.37
C GLU A 370 -29.31 -6.09 20.02
N GLY A 371 -28.82 -7.21 20.57
CA GLY A 371 -27.51 -7.31 21.22
C GLY A 371 -27.46 -6.77 22.65
N ILE A 372 -26.40 -7.12 23.39
CA ILE A 372 -26.22 -6.74 24.82
C ILE A 372 -25.38 -5.45 24.93
N PRO A 373 -25.77 -4.45 25.73
CA PRO A 373 -24.92 -3.29 26.04
C PRO A 373 -23.68 -3.64 26.86
N GLU A 374 -22.72 -2.71 26.96
CA GLU A 374 -21.51 -2.87 27.79
C GLU A 374 -21.84 -3.09 29.28
N VAL A 375 -22.91 -2.47 29.78
CA VAL A 375 -23.40 -2.65 31.14
C VAL A 375 -24.72 -3.41 31.09
N SER A 376 -24.73 -4.63 31.61
CA SER A 376 -25.91 -5.48 31.70
C SER A 376 -26.06 -6.02 33.12
N ASN A 377 -27.26 -5.91 33.69
CA ASN A 377 -27.57 -6.37 35.05
C ASN A 377 -26.59 -5.85 36.13
N GLY A 378 -26.12 -4.60 35.99
CA GLY A 378 -25.16 -3.99 36.91
C GLY A 378 -23.71 -4.48 36.77
N ILE A 379 -23.44 -5.36 35.79
CA ILE A 379 -22.10 -5.85 35.46
C ILE A 379 -21.61 -5.10 34.22
N SER A 380 -20.41 -4.50 34.33
CA SER A 380 -19.74 -3.84 33.21
C SER A 380 -18.82 -4.84 32.51
N ILE A 381 -19.23 -5.31 31.34
CA ILE A 381 -18.42 -6.19 30.47
C ILE A 381 -17.55 -5.30 29.59
N LEU A 382 -16.24 -5.29 29.83
CA LEU A 382 -15.29 -4.43 29.13
C LEU A 382 -15.03 -4.95 27.70
N PRO A 383 -15.44 -4.23 26.64
CA PRO A 383 -15.32 -4.73 25.26
C PRO A 383 -13.89 -5.07 24.83
N ARG A 384 -12.91 -4.30 25.29
CA ARG A 384 -11.50 -4.52 24.98
C ARG A 384 -10.97 -5.82 25.60
N GLU A 385 -11.39 -6.16 26.81
CA GLU A 385 -10.99 -7.42 27.47
C GLU A 385 -11.59 -8.62 26.76
N VAL A 386 -12.90 -8.55 26.44
CA VAL A 386 -13.58 -9.61 25.68
C VAL A 386 -12.97 -9.77 24.28
N ALA A 387 -12.66 -8.67 23.60
CA ALA A 387 -11.98 -8.69 22.31
C ALA A 387 -10.59 -9.35 22.39
N ALA A 388 -9.81 -9.06 23.44
CA ALA A 388 -8.51 -9.68 23.66
C ALA A 388 -8.64 -11.20 23.88
N LEU A 389 -9.63 -11.63 24.68
CA LEU A 389 -9.92 -13.06 24.89
C LEU A 389 -10.31 -13.77 23.59
N ILE A 390 -11.23 -13.19 22.81
CA ILE A 390 -11.66 -13.70 21.51
C ILE A 390 -10.47 -13.88 20.56
N ARG A 391 -9.58 -12.88 20.50
CA ARG A 391 -8.39 -12.91 19.64
C ARG A 391 -7.40 -13.99 20.10
N ASN A 392 -7.11 -14.05 21.39
CA ASN A 392 -6.12 -14.98 21.95
C ASN A 392 -6.57 -16.45 21.85
N LYS A 393 -7.89 -16.70 21.91
CA LYS A 393 -8.47 -18.04 21.83
C LYS A 393 -9.02 -18.38 20.44
N SER A 394 -8.96 -17.44 19.49
CA SER A 394 -9.49 -17.58 18.13
C SER A 394 -10.93 -18.12 18.10
N CYS A 395 -11.82 -17.50 18.89
CA CYS A 395 -13.23 -17.90 19.03
C CYS A 395 -14.15 -16.71 18.74
N HIS A 396 -14.51 -16.52 17.47
CA HIS A 396 -15.18 -15.30 16.99
C HIS A 396 -16.70 -15.46 16.92
N ALA A 397 -17.29 -16.17 17.88
CA ALA A 397 -18.73 -16.39 17.97
C ALA A 397 -19.52 -15.12 18.31
N VAL A 398 -18.87 -14.18 19.00
CA VAL A 398 -19.43 -12.89 19.42
C VAL A 398 -18.50 -11.77 18.94
N TYR A 399 -19.05 -10.60 18.67
CA TYR A 399 -18.27 -9.38 18.45
C TYR A 399 -18.94 -8.19 19.12
N PHE A 400 -18.15 -7.16 19.39
CA PHE A 400 -18.66 -5.87 19.85
C PHE A 400 -18.68 -4.87 18.69
N HIS A 401 -19.81 -4.20 18.51
CA HIS A 401 -20.03 -3.20 17.48
C HIS A 401 -19.75 -1.80 18.04
N ALA A 402 -18.64 -1.19 17.64
CA ALA A 402 -18.17 0.08 18.20
C ALA A 402 -19.21 1.22 18.13
N ILE A 403 -19.89 1.37 16.99
CA ILE A 403 -20.92 2.42 16.80
C ILE A 403 -22.18 2.16 17.64
N LYS A 404 -22.70 0.92 17.63
CA LYS A 404 -23.91 0.55 18.40
C LYS A 404 -23.65 0.36 19.89
N LYS A 405 -22.38 0.30 20.30
CA LYS A 405 -21.90 0.01 21.66
C LYS A 405 -22.55 -1.23 22.28
N ARG A 406 -22.62 -2.30 21.50
CA ARG A 406 -23.30 -3.55 21.88
C ARG A 406 -22.57 -4.79 21.36
N PHE A 407 -22.67 -5.88 22.10
CA PHE A 407 -22.25 -7.22 21.69
C PHE A 407 -23.34 -7.89 20.87
N PHE A 408 -22.93 -8.63 19.83
CA PHE A 408 -23.80 -9.38 18.93
C PHE A 408 -23.21 -10.76 18.67
N PHE A 409 -24.06 -11.73 18.35
CA PHE A 409 -23.61 -12.94 17.66
C PHE A 409 -22.91 -12.55 16.36
N ALA A 410 -21.84 -13.26 16.01
CA ALA A 410 -21.18 -13.07 14.74
C ALA A 410 -22.15 -13.28 13.59
N SER A 411 -22.84 -14.41 13.49
CA SER A 411 -23.87 -14.61 12.46
C SER A 411 -25.08 -15.36 13.00
N LYS A 412 -26.13 -15.44 12.17
CA LYS A 412 -27.29 -16.31 12.42
C LYS A 412 -26.88 -17.76 12.72
N LEU A 413 -25.87 -18.29 12.00
CA LEU A 413 -25.34 -19.63 12.26
C LEU A 413 -24.70 -19.77 13.66
N HIS A 414 -24.05 -18.73 14.17
CA HIS A 414 -23.52 -18.75 15.55
C HIS A 414 -24.65 -18.70 16.58
N LYS A 415 -25.72 -17.96 16.29
CA LYS A 415 -26.93 -17.95 17.11
C LYS A 415 -27.59 -19.34 17.16
N GLU A 416 -27.79 -19.98 16.00
CA GLU A 416 -28.37 -21.33 15.89
C GLU A 416 -27.48 -22.38 16.59
N ALA A 417 -26.16 -22.29 16.42
CA ALA A 417 -25.23 -23.15 17.13
C ALA A 417 -25.29 -22.95 18.65
N ALA A 418 -25.40 -21.70 19.12
CA ALA A 418 -25.56 -21.41 20.54
C ALA A 418 -26.86 -21.98 21.11
N GLU A 419 -27.98 -21.88 20.40
CA GLU A 419 -29.25 -22.51 20.80
C GLU A 419 -29.10 -24.02 20.95
N ALA A 420 -28.50 -24.69 19.97
CA ALA A 420 -28.31 -26.14 19.99
C ALA A 420 -27.39 -26.61 21.15
N GLN A 421 -26.31 -25.87 21.43
CA GLN A 421 -25.38 -26.20 22.52
C GLN A 421 -25.95 -25.88 23.90
N LEU A 422 -26.78 -24.83 24.02
CA LEU A 422 -27.37 -24.45 25.30
C LEU A 422 -28.59 -25.30 25.66
N ALA A 423 -29.28 -25.88 24.67
CA ALA A 423 -30.42 -26.79 24.88
C ALA A 423 -30.01 -28.21 25.32
N ASN A 424 -28.74 -28.61 25.09
CA ASN A 424 -28.19 -29.91 25.47
C ASN A 424 -27.09 -29.72 26.54
N PRO A 425 -27.48 -29.44 27.80
CA PRO A 425 -26.61 -28.78 28.76
C PRO A 425 -25.40 -29.54 29.29
#